data_AF-T1ASN5-F1
#
_entry.id   AF-T1ASN5-F1
#
_cell.length_a   1.000
_cell.length_b   1.000
_cell.length_c   1.000
_cell.angle_alpha   90.00
_cell.angle_beta   90.00
_cell.angle_gamma   90.00
#
_symmetry.space_group_name_H-M   'P 1'
#
loop_
_entity.id
_entity.type
_entity.pdbx_description
1 polymer ?
#
loop_
_entity_poly.entity_id
_entity_poly.type
_entity_poly.pdbx_seq_one_letter_code
_entity_poly.pdbx_strand_id
1 'polypeptide(L)'
;MISEHGLRDYHRAKLRAAERLGIHDDQALPRNDEIESALREHQRLFLGNSQIEALHARRLAAREAMRFLQRFEPRLVGAVLGGTADQHSAVCLHLFSDTPGEVEQFLSEHGIRCELRERRLRMDRARDLAIEVLLFIADGIAFDLSVLPRDSLR
;
A
#
# COMPACT_ATOMS: atom_id res chain seq x y z
N MET A 1 25.20 2.07 -16.09
CA MET A 1 24.29 1.11 -16.77
C MET A 1 23.10 0.92 -15.84
N ILE A 2 21.94 1.45 -16.22
CA ILE A 2 20.73 1.46 -15.38
C ILE A 2 19.94 0.20 -15.76
N SER A 3 19.86 -0.74 -14.84
CA SER A 3 19.34 -2.08 -15.08
C SER A 3 17.83 -2.06 -15.38
N GLU A 4 17.49 -2.36 -16.63
CA GLU A 4 16.14 -2.61 -17.18
C GLU A 4 15.39 -3.79 -16.53
N HIS A 5 15.89 -4.35 -15.43
CA HIS A 5 15.37 -5.58 -14.80
C HIS A 5 14.40 -5.35 -13.63
N GLY A 6 14.37 -4.15 -13.02
CA GLY A 6 13.56 -3.90 -11.81
C GLY A 6 12.04 -3.91 -12.03
N LEU A 7 11.57 -3.51 -13.22
CA LEU A 7 10.13 -3.48 -13.53
C LEU A 7 9.56 -4.84 -13.95
N ARG A 8 10.38 -5.76 -14.47
CA ARG A 8 9.92 -7.07 -14.96
C ARG A 8 9.77 -8.10 -13.83
N ASP A 9 10.59 -8.04 -12.79
CA ASP A 9 10.40 -8.89 -11.60
C ASP A 9 9.18 -8.48 -10.77
N TYR A 10 8.73 -7.22 -10.89
CA TYR A 10 7.52 -6.70 -10.25
C TYR A 10 6.23 -7.39 -10.71
N HIS A 11 6.11 -7.74 -12.00
CA HIS A 11 4.97 -8.50 -12.53
C HIS A 11 4.80 -9.86 -11.83
N ARG A 12 5.92 -10.52 -11.48
CA ARG A 12 5.91 -11.84 -10.82
C ARG A 12 5.66 -11.76 -9.32
N ALA A 13 6.08 -10.68 -8.67
CA ALA A 13 5.82 -10.45 -7.24
C ALA A 13 4.36 -10.04 -6.98
N LYS A 14 3.77 -9.22 -7.87
CA LYS A 14 2.40 -8.73 -7.77
C LYS A 14 1.35 -9.83 -7.93
N LEU A 15 1.56 -10.80 -8.82
CA LEU A 15 0.70 -12.00 -8.92
C LEU A 15 0.67 -12.77 -7.60
N ARG A 16 1.82 -12.97 -6.96
CA ARG A 16 1.91 -13.70 -5.68
C ARG A 16 1.31 -12.94 -4.50
N ALA A 17 1.37 -11.60 -4.52
CA ALA A 17 0.74 -10.77 -3.49
C ALA A 17 -0.78 -10.74 -3.67
N ALA A 18 -1.29 -10.64 -4.90
CA ALA A 18 -2.72 -10.69 -5.20
C ALA A 18 -3.35 -12.06 -4.89
N GLU A 19 -2.65 -13.16 -5.19
CA GLU A 19 -3.09 -14.52 -4.82
C GLU A 19 -3.03 -14.78 -3.30
N ARG A 20 -2.13 -14.11 -2.56
CA ARG A 20 -2.06 -14.21 -1.09
C ARG A 20 -3.01 -13.28 -0.35
N LEU A 21 -3.47 -12.19 -0.98
CA LEU A 21 -4.39 -11.23 -0.37
C LEU A 21 -5.88 -11.53 -0.62
N GLY A 22 -6.21 -12.62 -1.32
CA GLY A 22 -7.50 -13.30 -1.19
C GLY A 22 -8.75 -12.42 -1.31
N ILE A 23 -8.72 -11.34 -2.09
CA ILE A 23 -9.92 -10.54 -2.36
C ILE A 23 -10.63 -11.17 -3.55
N HIS A 24 -11.40 -12.23 -3.24
CA HIS A 24 -12.55 -12.63 -4.03
C HIS A 24 -13.81 -12.17 -3.31
N ASP A 25 -14.69 -11.57 -4.08
CA ASP A 25 -15.91 -10.91 -3.66
C ASP A 25 -16.91 -11.88 -2.99
N ASP A 26 -17.66 -11.30 -2.05
CA ASP A 26 -18.99 -11.68 -1.55
C ASP A 26 -19.28 -13.17 -1.29
N GLN A 27 -19.13 -13.58 -0.02
CA GLN A 27 -20.24 -13.95 0.89
C GLN A 27 -19.68 -14.67 2.13
N ALA A 28 -20.08 -14.20 3.31
CA ALA A 28 -19.81 -14.74 4.64
C ALA A 28 -18.35 -14.69 5.11
N LEU A 29 -17.97 -13.60 5.81
CA LEU A 29 -16.91 -13.69 6.82
C LEU A 29 -17.48 -13.44 8.23
N PRO A 30 -17.40 -14.44 9.13
CA PRO A 30 -17.60 -14.22 10.56
C PRO A 30 -16.38 -13.50 11.15
N ARG A 31 -16.65 -12.55 12.06
CA ARG A 31 -15.76 -11.80 12.99
C ARG A 31 -14.23 -11.98 12.81
N ASN A 32 -13.59 -10.96 12.21
CA ASN A 32 -12.14 -10.87 11.97
C ASN A 32 -11.27 -10.61 13.21
N ASP A 33 -11.84 -10.34 14.40
CA ASP A 33 -11.04 -9.94 15.57
C ASP A 33 -10.27 -11.12 16.20
N GLU A 34 -10.80 -12.34 16.08
CA GLU A 34 -10.20 -13.53 16.71
C GLU A 34 -9.08 -14.14 15.85
N ILE A 35 -9.15 -14.01 14.52
CA ILE A 35 -8.13 -14.53 13.60
C ILE A 35 -6.88 -13.62 13.59
N GLU A 36 -7.04 -12.30 13.69
CA GLU A 36 -5.91 -11.36 13.77
C GLU A 36 -5.08 -11.52 15.05
N SER A 37 -5.74 -11.82 16.18
CA SER A 37 -5.04 -12.06 17.45
C SER A 37 -4.24 -13.37 17.44
N ALA A 38 -4.80 -14.43 16.86
CA ALA A 38 -4.12 -15.71 16.68
C ALA A 38 -2.89 -15.58 15.77
N LEU A 39 -2.96 -14.75 14.72
CA LEU A 39 -1.83 -14.49 13.83
C LEU A 39 -0.71 -13.69 14.51
N ARG A 40 -1.06 -12.70 15.35
CA ARG A 40 -0.08 -11.95 16.17
C ARG A 40 0.67 -12.83 17.16
N GLU A 41 -0.01 -13.75 17.82
CA GLU A 41 0.59 -14.66 18.79
C GLU A 41 1.51 -15.69 18.10
N HIS A 42 1.11 -16.18 16.91
CA HIS A 42 1.89 -17.15 16.13
C HIS A 42 3.13 -16.52 15.47
N GLN A 43 3.06 -15.26 15.04
CA GLN A 43 4.19 -14.53 14.43
C GLN A 43 5.28 -14.17 15.46
N ARG A 44 4.90 -13.85 16.71
CA ARG A 44 5.84 -13.54 17.80
C ARG A 44 6.73 -14.74 18.17
N LEU A 45 6.26 -15.96 17.95
CA LEU A 45 6.92 -17.20 18.37
C LEU A 45 7.78 -17.86 17.27
N PHE A 46 7.62 -17.51 15.98
CA PHE A 46 8.28 -18.22 14.86
C PHE A 46 9.12 -17.37 13.89
N LEU A 47 9.04 -16.03 13.90
CA LEU A 47 9.71 -15.15 12.90
C LEU A 47 10.62 -14.07 13.54
N GLY A 48 11.29 -14.43 14.64
CA GLY A 48 12.12 -13.54 15.46
C GLY A 48 13.12 -12.68 14.68
N ASN A 49 13.13 -11.38 15.00
CA ASN A 49 13.96 -10.28 14.49
C ASN A 49 13.73 -9.82 13.03
N SER A 50 13.57 -10.71 12.05
CA SER A 50 13.48 -10.29 10.64
C SER A 50 12.19 -9.52 10.31
N GLN A 51 11.05 -9.92 10.89
CA GLN A 51 9.80 -9.18 10.72
C GLN A 51 9.84 -7.81 11.41
N ILE A 52 10.48 -7.73 12.58
CA ILE A 52 10.64 -6.49 13.34
C ILE A 52 11.49 -5.48 12.55
N GLU A 53 12.62 -5.94 12.00
CA GLU A 53 13.48 -5.12 11.14
C GLU A 53 12.77 -4.69 9.86
N ALA A 54 12.05 -5.60 9.20
CA ALA A 54 11.28 -5.31 7.99
C ALA A 54 10.17 -4.27 8.25
N LEU A 55 9.47 -4.38 9.38
CA LEU A 55 8.45 -3.42 9.81
C LEU A 55 9.08 -2.07 10.14
N HIS A 56 10.22 -2.06 10.84
CA HIS A 56 10.93 -0.83 11.18
C HIS A 56 11.39 -0.07 9.93
N ALA A 57 12.01 -0.76 8.97
CA ALA A 57 12.42 -0.18 7.70
C ALA A 57 11.24 0.44 6.93
N ARG A 58 10.11 -0.26 6.87
CA ARG A 58 8.89 0.22 6.20
C ARG A 58 8.25 1.40 6.91
N ARG A 59 8.28 1.45 8.25
CA ARG A 59 7.80 2.61 9.01
C ARG A 59 8.67 3.85 8.78
N LEU A 60 9.98 3.67 8.69
CA LEU A 60 10.90 4.76 8.36
C LEU A 60 10.61 5.30 6.95
N ALA A 61 10.51 4.40 5.96
CA ALA A 61 10.18 4.75 4.59
C ALA A 61 8.80 5.40 4.46
N ALA A 62 7.79 4.89 5.18
CA ALA A 62 6.46 5.49 5.25
C ALA A 62 6.52 6.92 5.79
N ARG A 63 7.26 7.15 6.89
CA ARG A 63 7.41 8.49 7.48
C ARG A 63 8.11 9.46 6.52
N GLU A 64 9.08 9.00 5.74
CA GLU A 64 9.75 9.83 4.73
C GLU A 64 8.82 10.15 3.57
N ALA A 65 8.13 9.15 3.02
CA ALA A 65 7.13 9.35 1.98
C ALA A 65 5.99 10.28 2.43
N MET A 66 5.49 10.12 3.67
CA MET A 66 4.45 11.00 4.23
C MET A 66 4.93 12.44 4.39
N ARG A 67 6.21 12.68 4.70
CA ARG A 67 6.79 14.03 4.74
C ARG A 67 6.91 14.62 3.33
N PHE A 68 7.38 13.82 2.38
CA PHE A 68 7.51 14.23 0.99
C PHE A 68 6.14 14.55 0.33
N LEU A 69 5.12 13.74 0.63
CA LEU A 69 3.77 13.86 0.08
C LEU A 69 2.83 14.73 0.94
N GLN A 70 3.36 15.51 1.89
CA GLN A 70 2.57 16.22 2.90
C GLN A 70 1.44 17.08 2.31
N ARG A 71 1.63 17.68 1.13
CA ARG A 71 0.61 18.49 0.43
C ARG A 71 -0.68 17.73 0.09
N PHE A 72 -0.61 16.40 0.03
CA PHE A 72 -1.73 15.50 -0.27
C PHE A 72 -2.30 14.83 0.99
N GLU A 73 -1.96 15.33 2.18
CA GLU A 73 -2.48 14.85 3.48
C GLU A 73 -2.35 13.32 3.66
N PRO A 74 -1.15 12.76 3.52
CA PRO A 74 -0.96 11.32 3.42
C PRO A 74 -1.34 10.61 4.73
N ARG A 75 -2.07 9.49 4.60
CA ARG A 75 -2.45 8.62 5.72
C ARG A 75 -1.92 7.22 5.50
N LEU A 76 -1.15 6.72 6.46
CA LEU A 76 -0.65 5.35 6.46
C LEU A 76 -1.79 4.35 6.67
N VAL A 77 -1.85 3.30 5.87
CA VAL A 77 -2.84 2.23 5.97
C VAL A 77 -2.19 0.86 5.75
N GLY A 78 -2.96 -0.22 5.92
CA GLY A 78 -2.51 -1.59 5.66
C GLY A 78 -1.51 -2.14 6.69
N ALA A 79 -0.72 -3.12 6.27
CA ALA A 79 0.11 -3.95 7.16
C ALA A 79 1.15 -3.15 7.97
N VAL A 80 1.67 -2.04 7.44
CA VAL A 80 2.66 -1.19 8.14
C VAL A 80 2.02 -0.46 9.31
N LEU A 81 0.77 0.03 9.14
CA LEU A 81 -0.03 0.60 10.22
C LEU A 81 -0.40 -0.48 11.25
N GLY A 82 -0.89 -1.63 10.77
CA GLY A 82 -1.35 -2.75 11.61
C GLY A 82 -0.24 -3.47 12.39
N GLY A 83 1.03 -3.18 12.06
CA GLY A 83 2.20 -3.77 12.70
C GLY A 83 2.52 -5.20 12.26
N THR A 84 1.92 -5.65 11.16
CA THR A 84 2.06 -7.02 10.64
C THR A 84 2.94 -7.09 9.38
N ALA A 85 3.46 -5.95 8.91
CA ALA A 85 4.28 -5.90 7.71
C ALA A 85 5.54 -6.77 7.82
N ASP A 86 5.82 -7.48 6.73
CA ASP A 86 6.99 -8.32 6.52
C ASP A 86 7.86 -7.80 5.36
N GLN A 87 8.90 -8.53 4.99
CA GLN A 87 9.83 -8.16 3.91
C GLN A 87 9.21 -8.03 2.51
N HIS A 88 7.97 -8.50 2.30
CA HIS A 88 7.27 -8.44 1.02
C HIS A 88 6.11 -7.43 1.03
N SER A 89 5.75 -6.91 2.20
CA SER A 89 4.68 -5.94 2.36
C SER A 89 5.02 -4.62 1.66
N ALA A 90 4.03 -3.99 1.03
CA ALA A 90 4.16 -2.63 0.52
C ALA A 90 3.87 -1.60 1.62
N VAL A 91 4.39 -0.39 1.46
CA VAL A 91 3.93 0.79 2.19
C VAL A 91 2.71 1.34 1.48
N CYS A 92 1.54 1.21 2.12
CA CYS A 92 0.28 1.68 1.55
C CYS A 92 -0.09 3.04 2.15
N LEU A 93 -0.31 4.04 1.30
CA LEU A 93 -0.75 5.38 1.71
C LEU A 93 -2.05 5.75 0.99
N HIS A 94 -2.96 6.38 1.73
CA HIS A 94 -4.05 7.16 1.15
C HIS A 94 -3.60 8.60 1.00
N LEU A 95 -3.77 9.14 -0.20
CA LEU A 95 -3.51 10.53 -0.56
C LEU A 95 -4.83 11.20 -0.95
N PHE A 96 -4.89 12.52 -0.78
CA PHE A 96 -6.10 13.28 -1.06
C PHE A 96 -5.81 14.40 -2.06
N SER A 97 -6.48 14.34 -3.21
CA SER A 97 -6.46 15.38 -4.23
C SER A 97 -7.81 15.42 -4.95
N ASP A 98 -8.25 16.64 -5.30
CA ASP A 98 -9.43 16.87 -6.14
C ASP A 98 -9.05 17.05 -7.62
N THR A 99 -7.75 17.09 -7.92
CA THR A 99 -7.23 17.24 -9.28
C THR A 99 -6.70 15.89 -9.77
N PRO A 100 -7.35 15.25 -10.75
CA PRO A 100 -6.87 13.98 -11.33
C PRO A 100 -5.44 14.10 -11.84
N GLY A 101 -4.60 13.09 -11.59
CA GLY A 101 -3.20 13.07 -12.04
C GLY A 101 -2.24 14.03 -11.33
N GLU A 102 -2.69 14.88 -10.39
CA GLU A 102 -1.82 15.83 -9.69
C GLU A 102 -0.70 15.11 -8.92
N VAL A 103 -1.02 13.97 -8.30
CA VAL A 103 -0.05 13.14 -7.58
C VAL A 103 0.97 12.53 -8.55
N GLU A 104 0.53 12.04 -9.71
CA GLU A 104 1.42 11.46 -10.73
C GLU A 104 2.40 12.51 -11.24
N GLN A 105 1.90 13.70 -11.58
CA GLN A 105 2.71 14.81 -12.04
C GLN A 105 3.74 15.21 -10.97
N PHE A 106 3.32 15.32 -9.70
CA PHE A 106 4.23 15.65 -8.61
C PHE A 106 5.36 14.63 -8.45
N LEU A 107 5.05 13.33 -8.54
CA LEU A 107 6.07 12.27 -8.51
C LEU A 107 7.04 12.41 -9.69
N SER A 108 6.51 12.64 -10.89
CA SER A 108 7.31 12.79 -12.11
C SER A 108 8.26 14.00 -12.04
N GLU A 109 7.78 15.15 -11.53
CA GLU A 109 8.59 16.36 -11.33
C GLU A 109 9.78 16.13 -10.39
N HIS A 110 9.66 15.19 -9.46
CA HIS A 110 10.72 14.78 -8.54
C HIS A 110 11.50 13.54 -9.02
N GLY A 111 11.32 13.14 -10.27
CA GLY A 111 12.07 12.03 -10.91
C GLY A 111 11.59 10.63 -10.51
N ILE A 112 10.43 10.51 -9.86
CA ILE A 112 9.86 9.22 -9.43
C ILE A 112 8.92 8.71 -10.53
N ARG A 113 9.31 7.63 -11.20
CA ARG A 113 8.44 6.92 -12.15
C ARG A 113 7.54 5.95 -11.42
N CYS A 114 6.25 5.99 -11.72
CA CYS A 114 5.25 5.10 -11.16
C CYS A 114 4.42 4.42 -12.25
N GLU A 115 3.80 3.30 -11.89
CA GLU A 115 2.80 2.61 -12.67
C GLU A 115 1.42 3.06 -12.18
N LEU A 116 0.62 3.60 -13.10
CA LEU A 116 -0.77 3.96 -12.83
C LEU A 116 -1.70 2.75 -12.99
N ARG A 117 -2.61 2.59 -12.03
CA ARG A 117 -3.68 1.59 -12.05
C ARG A 117 -4.97 2.23 -11.55
N GLU A 118 -6.09 1.65 -11.96
CA GLU A 118 -7.39 1.98 -11.38
C GLU A 118 -7.80 0.90 -10.39
N ARG A 119 -8.40 1.30 -9.28
CA ARG A 119 -9.04 0.40 -8.31
C ARG A 119 -10.45 0.89 -8.04
N ARG A 120 -11.41 -0.03 -8.00
CA ARG A 120 -12.78 0.28 -7.56
C ARG A 120 -12.87 0.03 -6.05
N LEU A 121 -13.24 1.06 -5.31
CA LEU A 121 -13.54 0.98 -3.88
C LEU A 121 -15.06 1.03 -3.69
N ARG A 122 -15.60 0.02 -3.00
CA ARG A 122 -17.00 0.02 -2.56
C ARG A 122 -17.10 0.91 -1.32
N MET A 123 -17.65 2.12 -1.47
CA MET A 123 -17.80 3.08 -0.37
C MET A 123 -19.02 2.76 0.50
N ASP A 124 -20.13 2.38 -0.13
CA ASP A 124 -21.33 1.89 0.53
C ASP A 124 -22.09 0.91 -0.38
N ARG A 125 -23.29 0.47 0.01
CA ARG A 125 -24.09 -0.49 -0.77
C ARG A 125 -24.53 0.02 -2.16
N ALA A 126 -24.41 1.32 -2.45
CA ALA A 126 -24.90 1.94 -3.67
C ALA A 126 -23.82 2.72 -4.44
N ARG A 127 -22.61 2.91 -3.89
CA ARG A 127 -21.55 3.72 -4.48
C ARG A 127 -20.24 2.96 -4.60
N ASP A 128 -19.83 2.73 -5.84
CA ASP A 128 -18.47 2.36 -6.22
C ASP A 128 -17.72 3.62 -6.66
N LEU A 129 -16.52 3.81 -6.11
CA LEU A 129 -15.62 4.88 -6.49
C LEU A 129 -14.42 4.29 -7.23
N ALA A 130 -14.22 4.69 -8.49
CA ALA A 130 -12.97 4.43 -9.19
C ALA A 130 -11.91 5.42 -8.68
N ILE A 131 -10.81 4.90 -8.18
CA ILE A 131 -9.66 5.68 -7.71
C ILE A 131 -8.40 5.33 -8.48
N GLU A 132 -7.52 6.33 -8.58
CA GLU A 132 -6.17 6.14 -9.11
C GLU A 132 -5.28 5.52 -8.04
N VAL A 133 -4.45 4.56 -8.47
CA VAL A 133 -3.46 3.88 -7.66
C VAL A 133 -2.10 4.00 -8.34
N LEU A 134 -1.14 4.63 -7.66
CA LEU A 134 0.22 4.82 -8.15
C LEU A 134 1.16 3.85 -7.44
N LEU A 135 1.91 3.09 -8.22
CA LEU A 135 2.75 2.01 -7.73
C LEU A 135 4.20 2.27 -8.13
N PHE A 136 5.11 2.27 -7.17
CA PHE A 136 6.54 2.44 -7.44
C PHE A 136 7.39 1.73 -6.39
N ILE A 137 8.71 1.70 -6.61
CA ILE A 137 9.69 1.17 -5.67
C ILE A 137 10.69 2.27 -5.37
N ALA A 138 10.96 2.51 -4.09
CA ALA A 138 12.04 3.37 -3.61
C ALA A 138 12.85 2.60 -2.56
N ASP A 139 14.18 2.61 -2.72
CA ASP A 139 15.12 1.91 -1.83
C ASP A 139 14.76 0.42 -1.59
N GLY A 140 14.26 -0.26 -2.64
CA GLY A 140 13.83 -1.66 -2.56
C GLY A 140 12.51 -1.90 -1.84
N ILE A 141 11.82 -0.85 -1.39
CA ILE A 141 10.50 -0.92 -0.73
C ILE A 141 9.43 -0.52 -1.73
N ALA A 142 8.41 -1.37 -1.87
CA ALA A 142 7.24 -1.11 -2.71
C ALA A 142 6.29 -0.12 -2.04
N PHE A 143 5.74 0.80 -2.83
CA PHE A 143 4.72 1.76 -2.41
C PHE A 143 3.44 1.55 -3.21
N ASP A 144 2.30 1.60 -2.51
CA ASP A 144 0.95 1.62 -3.07
C ASP A 144 0.24 2.91 -2.59
N LEU A 145 0.07 3.86 -3.50
CA LEU A 145 -0.56 5.14 -3.21
C LEU A 145 -1.97 5.15 -3.82
N SER A 146 -2.98 5.12 -2.98
CA SER A 146 -4.38 5.29 -3.40
C SER A 146 -4.77 6.77 -3.31
N VAL A 147 -5.22 7.36 -4.41
CA VAL A 147 -5.63 8.77 -4.46
C VAL A 147 -7.14 8.86 -4.34
N LEU A 148 -7.60 9.49 -3.27
CA LEU A 148 -9.01 9.69 -2.98
C LEU A 148 -9.39 11.18 -3.16
N PRO A 149 -10.65 11.47 -3.54
CA PRO A 149 -11.20 12.81 -3.45
C PRO A 149 -11.14 13.33 -2.01
N ARG A 150 -10.87 14.63 -1.80
CA ARG A 150 -10.82 15.22 -0.44
C ARG A 150 -12.15 15.09 0.30
N ASP A 151 -13.26 15.06 -0.43
CA ASP A 151 -14.60 14.84 0.13
C ASP A 151 -14.79 13.46 0.79
N SER A 152 -13.88 12.51 0.55
CA SER A 152 -13.90 11.18 1.19
C SER A 152 -13.47 11.20 2.66
N LEU A 153 -13.10 12.37 3.20
CA LEU A 153 -12.66 12.56 4.58
C LEU A 153 -13.79 12.77 5.59
N ARG A 154 -15.05 12.88 5.12
CA ARG A 154 -16.23 13.23 5.94
C ARG A 154 -17.12 12.04 6.26
#